data_AF-A0A7W1WS38-F1
#
_entry.id   AF-A0A7W1WS38-F1
#
_cell.length_a   1.000
_cell.length_b   1.000
_cell.length_c   1.000
_cell.angle_alpha   90.00
_cell.angle_beta   90.00
_cell.angle_gamma   90.00
#
_symmetry.space_group_name_H-M   'P 1'
#
loop_
_entity.id
_entity.type
_entity.pdbx_description
1 polymer ?
#
loop_
_entity_poly.entity_id
_entity_poly.type
_entity_poly.pdbx_seq_one_letter_code
_entity_poly.pdbx_strand_id
1 'polypeptide(L)'
;MKRVKVLTMAVVLMFSMLTTGFLTMGVAEAKPNFLLPFACNEKWVVKSWSGHNPYYAVDMNKYGTSGNGDYGENVVASAPGTVKSVVNLGDRSYGLYIIIDHGGGWETLYAHLSSANVSQGQSVQAGDGIGKVGNSGTTYAHLHYEQRYQGDDRPVTLQGYTFSYPSDSRTMTSQNCGGSNEITGTVHTDNGLPVNVRSGPGTSYSIVGKKYDGDVVTIECQIRGETVTGKYGTSDLWDRIGPGQYISDTYVYTGSDGQVAPTCPSP
;
A
#
# COMPACT_ATOMS: atom_id res chain seq x y z
N MET A 1 -53.37 6.25 66.30
CA MET A 1 -52.67 5.94 65.03
C MET A 1 -52.78 7.14 64.10
N LYS A 2 -51.68 7.84 63.81
CA LYS A 2 -51.45 8.64 62.60
C LYS A 2 -49.97 9.06 62.62
N ARG A 3 -49.16 8.42 61.78
CA ARG A 3 -47.74 8.76 61.58
C ARG A 3 -47.68 9.90 60.57
N VAL A 4 -47.14 11.05 60.95
CA VAL A 4 -46.78 12.12 60.00
C VAL A 4 -45.28 11.98 59.72
N LYS A 5 -44.95 11.69 58.46
CA LYS A 5 -43.59 11.56 57.94
C LYS A 5 -42.98 12.95 57.74
N VAL A 6 -41.79 13.17 58.28
CA VAL A 6 -40.93 14.31 57.94
C VAL A 6 -40.39 14.09 56.53
N LEU A 7 -40.55 15.09 55.66
CA LEU A 7 -40.08 15.08 54.28
C LEU A 7 -38.68 15.70 54.24
N THR A 8 -37.65 14.89 54.00
CA THR A 8 -36.28 15.36 53.80
C THR A 8 -36.11 15.83 52.35
N MET A 9 -35.84 17.11 52.11
CA MET A 9 -35.42 17.61 50.79
C MET A 9 -34.00 17.11 50.50
N ALA A 10 -33.85 16.30 49.46
CA ALA A 10 -32.54 15.94 48.90
C ALA A 10 -32.12 17.02 47.90
N VAL A 11 -31.00 17.69 48.17
CA VAL A 11 -30.32 18.57 47.22
C VAL A 11 -29.56 17.68 46.23
N VAL A 12 -30.02 17.63 44.98
CA VAL A 12 -29.31 16.94 43.89
C VAL A 12 -28.31 17.93 43.29
N LEU A 13 -27.03 17.77 43.65
CA LEU A 13 -25.92 18.45 42.98
C LEU A 13 -25.67 17.75 41.63
N MET A 14 -26.12 18.38 40.53
CA MET A 14 -25.70 17.98 39.18
C MET A 14 -24.24 18.37 38.96
N PHE A 15 -23.36 17.37 38.97
CA PHE A 15 -22.00 17.53 38.45
C PHE A 15 -22.03 17.43 36.92
N SER A 16 -21.89 18.58 36.25
CA SER A 16 -21.63 18.64 34.80
C SER A 16 -20.19 18.17 34.55
N MET A 17 -20.01 16.91 34.15
CA MET A 17 -18.76 16.45 33.55
C MET A 17 -18.59 17.11 32.19
N LEU A 18 -17.78 18.17 32.11
CA LEU A 18 -17.25 18.67 30.86
C LEU A 18 -16.25 17.62 30.35
N THR A 19 -16.68 16.72 29.47
CA THR A 19 -15.77 15.89 28.69
C THR A 19 -15.10 16.79 27.66
N THR A 20 -13.86 17.21 27.92
CA THR A 20 -12.99 17.78 26.88
C THR A 20 -12.73 16.68 25.85
N GLY A 21 -13.52 16.66 24.79
CA GLY A 21 -13.24 15.88 23.60
C GLY A 21 -11.92 16.36 23.02
N PHE A 22 -10.86 15.57 23.19
CA PHE A 22 -9.66 15.73 22.38
C PHE A 22 -10.07 15.36 20.95
N LEU A 23 -10.30 16.38 20.12
CA LEU A 23 -10.25 16.22 18.67
C LEU A 23 -8.82 15.79 18.35
N THR A 24 -8.62 14.50 18.11
CA THR A 24 -7.43 14.03 17.42
C THR A 24 -7.50 14.63 16.02
N MET A 25 -6.81 15.74 15.80
CA MET A 25 -6.53 16.18 14.43
C MET A 25 -5.70 15.06 13.82
N GLY A 26 -6.34 14.24 12.99
CA GLY A 26 -5.67 13.19 12.25
C GLY A 26 -4.52 13.83 11.49
N VAL A 27 -3.30 13.38 11.77
CA VAL A 27 -2.14 13.78 10.98
C VAL A 27 -2.46 13.35 9.55
N ALA A 28 -2.49 14.29 8.60
CA ALA A 28 -2.72 13.94 7.20
C ALA A 28 -1.65 12.92 6.79
N GLU A 29 -2.07 11.69 6.53
CA GLU A 29 -1.18 10.63 6.12
C GLU A 29 -0.56 11.02 4.77
N ALA A 30 0.74 10.79 4.63
CA ALA A 30 1.49 11.20 3.44
C ALA A 30 0.90 10.57 2.17
N LYS A 31 0.95 11.30 1.05
CA LYS A 31 0.55 10.78 -0.26
C LYS A 31 1.30 9.47 -0.54
N PRO A 32 0.61 8.35 -0.82
CA PRO A 32 1.27 7.10 -1.20
C PRO A 32 2.18 7.30 -2.41
N ASN A 33 3.29 6.55 -2.46
CA ASN A 33 4.13 6.51 -3.66
C ASN A 33 3.43 5.69 -4.75
N PHE A 34 2.58 6.34 -5.53
CA PHE A 34 1.88 5.69 -6.64
C PHE A 34 2.85 5.36 -7.78
N LEU A 35 2.86 4.10 -8.18
CA LEU A 35 3.60 3.59 -9.32
C LEU A 35 2.71 3.53 -10.56
N LEU A 36 3.35 3.43 -11.73
CA LEU A 36 2.63 3.28 -12.99
C LEU A 36 1.75 2.00 -12.94
N PRO A 37 0.48 2.04 -13.33
CA PRO A 37 -0.45 0.93 -13.11
C PRO A 37 -0.33 -0.22 -14.13
N PHE A 38 0.90 -0.52 -14.56
CA PHE A 38 1.22 -1.56 -15.53
C PHE A 38 2.41 -2.39 -15.07
N ALA A 39 2.59 -3.57 -15.66
CA ALA A 39 3.65 -4.49 -15.26
C ALA A 39 5.06 -3.86 -15.35
N CYS A 40 5.97 -4.37 -14.52
CA CYS A 40 7.38 -3.97 -14.48
C CYS A 40 7.98 -3.79 -15.87
N ASN A 41 8.80 -2.75 -16.05
CA ASN A 41 9.57 -2.48 -17.27
C ASN A 41 8.73 -2.21 -18.54
N GLU A 42 7.41 -2.24 -18.46
CA GLU A 42 6.57 -1.80 -19.57
C GLU A 42 6.67 -0.29 -19.77
N LYS A 43 6.61 0.13 -21.02
CA LYS A 43 6.63 1.55 -21.39
C LYS A 43 5.25 2.00 -21.80
N TRP A 44 4.80 3.10 -21.21
CA TRP A 44 3.49 3.69 -21.46
C TRP A 44 3.62 5.19 -21.64
N VAL A 45 2.83 5.74 -22.55
CA VAL A 45 2.69 7.18 -22.72
C VAL A 45 1.54 7.64 -21.84
N VAL A 46 1.85 8.49 -20.87
CA VAL A 46 0.89 9.09 -19.94
C VAL A 46 0.67 10.53 -20.35
N LYS A 47 -0.59 10.94 -20.54
CA LYS A 47 -0.93 12.26 -21.06
C LYS A 47 -2.05 12.93 -20.27
N SER A 48 -1.93 14.25 -20.11
CA SER A 48 -3.05 15.15 -19.82
C SER A 48 -3.35 16.00 -21.05
N TRP A 49 -4.61 16.42 -21.23
CA TRP A 49 -5.03 17.21 -22.39
C TRP A 49 -6.13 18.23 -22.03
N SER A 50 -6.28 19.28 -22.85
CA SER A 50 -7.22 20.37 -22.61
C SER A 50 -8.67 19.92 -22.76
N GLY A 51 -9.45 19.97 -21.68
CA GLY A 51 -10.84 19.51 -21.66
C GLY A 51 -11.02 18.09 -21.11
N HIS A 52 -9.96 17.48 -20.58
CA HIS A 52 -10.05 16.22 -19.85
C HIS A 52 -10.96 16.39 -18.63
N ASN A 53 -11.81 15.41 -18.38
CA ASN A 53 -12.76 15.43 -17.27
C ASN A 53 -12.66 14.12 -16.47
N PRO A 54 -12.30 14.18 -15.18
CA PRO A 54 -11.92 15.37 -14.41
C PRO A 54 -10.60 16.01 -14.87
N TYR A 55 -10.41 17.30 -14.54
CA TYR A 55 -9.29 18.11 -15.06
C TYR A 55 -7.90 17.51 -14.77
N TYR A 56 -7.75 16.80 -13.64
CA TYR A 56 -6.48 16.20 -13.23
C TYR A 56 -6.32 14.73 -13.64
N ALA A 57 -7.24 14.15 -14.42
CA ALA A 57 -7.07 12.80 -14.94
C ALA A 57 -5.88 12.70 -15.91
N VAL A 58 -5.38 11.48 -16.11
CA VAL A 58 -4.42 11.18 -17.18
C VAL A 58 -4.88 9.95 -17.94
N ASP A 59 -4.63 9.96 -19.25
CA ASP A 59 -4.87 8.82 -20.12
C ASP A 59 -3.55 8.14 -20.45
N MET A 60 -3.55 6.81 -20.41
CA MET A 60 -2.35 6.01 -20.62
C MET A 60 -2.54 5.03 -21.77
N ASN A 61 -1.62 5.07 -22.74
CA ASN A 61 -1.54 4.12 -23.85
C ASN A 61 -0.17 3.44 -23.88
N LYS A 62 -0.13 2.17 -24.32
CA LYS A 62 1.14 1.44 -24.42
C LYS A 62 2.07 2.10 -25.42
N TYR A 63 3.35 2.21 -25.08
CA TYR A 63 4.32 2.82 -25.97
C TYR A 63 4.51 1.96 -27.22
N GLY A 64 4.48 2.61 -28.39
CA GLY A 64 4.68 1.93 -29.67
C GLY A 64 3.43 1.24 -30.22
N THR A 65 2.27 1.37 -29.57
CA THR A 65 1.00 0.90 -30.10
C THR A 65 0.20 2.04 -30.73
N SER A 66 -0.82 1.69 -31.53
CA SER A 66 -1.75 2.64 -32.14
C SER A 66 -3.16 2.04 -32.20
N GLY A 67 -4.19 2.88 -32.35
CA GLY A 67 -5.58 2.43 -32.31
C GLY A 67 -5.90 1.74 -30.98
N ASN A 68 -6.45 0.53 -31.03
CA ASN A 68 -6.77 -0.29 -29.85
C ASN A 68 -5.64 -1.27 -29.48
N GLY A 69 -4.39 -0.97 -29.81
CA GLY A 69 -3.26 -1.87 -29.60
C GLY A 69 -2.92 -2.15 -28.12
N ASP A 70 -3.54 -1.43 -27.20
CA ASP A 70 -3.48 -1.61 -25.74
C ASP A 70 -4.69 -2.36 -25.16
N TYR A 71 -5.68 -2.73 -25.96
CA TYR A 71 -6.83 -3.51 -25.48
C TYR A 71 -6.38 -4.86 -24.90
N GLY A 72 -6.83 -5.17 -23.69
CA GLY A 72 -6.54 -6.44 -23.01
C GLY A 72 -5.20 -6.48 -22.27
N GLU A 73 -4.40 -5.42 -22.35
CA GLU A 73 -3.19 -5.24 -21.54
C GLU A 73 -3.51 -5.25 -20.05
N ASN A 74 -2.63 -5.81 -19.24
CA ASN A 74 -2.89 -5.98 -17.81
C ASN A 74 -2.79 -4.65 -17.08
N VAL A 75 -3.76 -4.37 -16.21
CA VAL A 75 -3.74 -3.24 -15.27
C VAL A 75 -3.46 -3.78 -13.89
N VAL A 76 -2.53 -3.14 -13.19
CA VAL A 76 -2.13 -3.49 -11.82
C VAL A 76 -2.36 -2.33 -10.85
N ALA A 77 -2.53 -2.61 -9.56
CA ALA A 77 -2.70 -1.58 -8.54
C ALA A 77 -1.44 -0.69 -8.43
N SER A 78 -1.64 0.62 -8.31
CA SER A 78 -0.54 1.61 -8.25
C SER A 78 0.16 1.68 -6.90
N ALA A 79 -0.54 1.28 -5.84
CA ALA A 79 -0.08 1.28 -4.46
C ALA A 79 -0.91 0.26 -3.65
N PRO A 80 -0.44 -0.19 -2.46
CA PRO A 80 -1.23 -1.03 -1.58
C PRO A 80 -2.53 -0.35 -1.15
N GLY A 81 -3.59 -1.13 -0.96
CA GLY A 81 -4.88 -0.59 -0.55
C GLY A 81 -5.96 -1.66 -0.46
N THR A 82 -7.21 -1.20 -0.34
CA THR A 82 -8.41 -2.03 -0.36
C THR A 82 -9.31 -1.56 -1.49
N VAL A 83 -9.81 -2.49 -2.30
CA VAL A 83 -10.75 -2.17 -3.39
C VAL A 83 -12.03 -1.60 -2.77
N LYS A 84 -12.26 -0.30 -2.96
CA LYS A 84 -13.42 0.43 -2.45
C LYS A 84 -14.67 0.10 -3.24
N SER A 85 -14.55 -0.02 -4.56
CA SER A 85 -15.67 -0.37 -5.43
C SER A 85 -15.21 -0.88 -6.79
N VAL A 86 -16.01 -1.76 -7.39
CA VAL A 86 -15.93 -2.13 -8.81
C VAL A 86 -17.30 -1.82 -9.41
N VAL A 87 -17.35 -0.96 -10.42
CA VAL A 87 -18.61 -0.45 -10.97
C VAL A 87 -18.59 -0.58 -12.48
N ASN A 88 -19.70 -1.04 -13.06
CA ASN A 88 -19.85 -1.20 -14.50
C ASN A 88 -21.00 -0.32 -15.02
N LEU A 89 -20.65 0.72 -15.77
CA LEU A 89 -21.60 1.64 -16.43
C LEU A 89 -21.84 1.29 -17.92
N GLY A 90 -21.28 0.19 -18.41
CA GLY A 90 -21.34 -0.22 -19.82
C GLY A 90 -20.61 0.76 -20.73
N ASP A 91 -21.27 1.23 -21.78
CA ASP A 91 -20.69 2.10 -22.80
C ASP A 91 -20.83 3.60 -22.50
N ARG A 92 -20.88 3.98 -21.21
CA ARG A 92 -21.06 5.38 -20.78
C ARG A 92 -20.00 5.80 -19.77
N SER A 93 -19.59 7.07 -19.85
CA SER A 93 -18.69 7.71 -18.87
C SER A 93 -17.44 6.85 -18.63
N TYR A 94 -17.11 6.52 -17.38
CA TYR A 94 -15.96 5.67 -17.03
C TYR A 94 -16.03 4.22 -17.52
N GLY A 95 -17.19 3.77 -18.00
CA GLY A 95 -17.42 2.36 -18.35
C GLY A 95 -17.29 1.44 -17.14
N LEU A 96 -16.49 0.38 -17.28
CA LEU A 96 -16.07 -0.46 -16.17
C LEU A 96 -14.86 0.19 -15.48
N TYR A 97 -14.97 0.42 -14.17
CA TYR A 97 -13.90 1.02 -13.39
C TYR A 97 -13.76 0.43 -11.99
N ILE A 98 -12.57 0.60 -11.43
CA ILE A 98 -12.19 0.17 -10.08
C ILE A 98 -11.74 1.41 -9.30
N ILE A 99 -12.16 1.52 -8.04
CA ILE A 99 -11.60 2.47 -7.08
C ILE A 99 -10.87 1.69 -5.98
N ILE A 100 -9.63 2.08 -5.68
CA ILE A 100 -8.84 1.55 -4.56
C ILE A 100 -8.66 2.65 -3.53
N ASP A 101 -9.01 2.35 -2.28
CA ASP A 101 -8.72 3.17 -1.11
C ASP A 101 -7.35 2.77 -0.55
N HIS A 102 -6.44 3.73 -0.43
CA HIS A 102 -5.07 3.54 0.01
C HIS A 102 -4.83 3.92 1.47
N GLY A 103 -5.89 4.29 2.21
CA GLY A 103 -5.76 4.90 3.53
C GLY A 103 -5.47 6.40 3.43
N GLY A 104 -5.47 7.09 4.57
CA GLY A 104 -5.17 8.52 4.62
C GLY A 104 -6.13 9.46 3.88
N GLY A 105 -7.22 8.93 3.31
CA GLY A 105 -8.12 9.64 2.39
C GLY A 105 -7.63 9.68 0.94
N TRP A 106 -6.59 8.92 0.57
CA TRP A 106 -6.12 8.80 -0.80
C TRP A 106 -6.80 7.65 -1.54
N GLU A 107 -7.24 7.92 -2.76
CA GLU A 107 -7.88 6.94 -3.63
C GLU A 107 -7.28 7.01 -5.04
N THR A 108 -7.32 5.88 -5.74
CA THR A 108 -7.06 5.84 -7.18
C THR A 108 -8.26 5.27 -7.92
N LEU A 109 -8.49 5.75 -9.14
CA LEU A 109 -9.52 5.23 -10.04
C LEU A 109 -8.88 4.74 -11.33
N TYR A 110 -9.35 3.58 -11.80
CA TYR A 110 -8.92 2.91 -13.03
C TYR A 110 -10.15 2.66 -13.90
N ALA A 111 -10.27 3.35 -15.04
CA ALA A 111 -11.47 3.33 -15.88
C ALA A 111 -11.22 2.80 -17.29
N HIS A 112 -12.32 2.66 -18.04
CA HIS A 112 -12.38 2.10 -19.39
C HIS A 112 -11.90 0.65 -19.47
N LEU A 113 -12.00 -0.11 -18.38
CA LEU A 113 -11.51 -1.48 -18.33
C LEU A 113 -12.35 -2.43 -19.20
N SER A 114 -11.74 -3.48 -19.73
CA SER A 114 -12.45 -4.58 -20.40
C SER A 114 -12.87 -5.68 -19.40
N SER A 115 -12.09 -5.86 -18.33
CA SER A 115 -12.41 -6.76 -17.23
C SER A 115 -11.84 -6.24 -15.90
N ALA A 116 -12.48 -6.63 -14.80
CA ALA A 116 -11.96 -6.47 -13.45
C ALA A 116 -11.74 -7.86 -12.85
N ASN A 117 -10.59 -8.07 -12.21
CA ASN A 117 -10.16 -9.34 -11.64
C ASN A 117 -10.18 -9.30 -10.09
N VAL A 118 -10.80 -8.27 -9.52
CA VAL A 118 -10.87 -8.02 -8.08
C VAL A 118 -12.30 -7.70 -7.67
N SER A 119 -12.59 -7.79 -6.37
CA SER A 119 -13.91 -7.50 -5.80
C SER A 119 -13.83 -6.45 -4.70
N GLN A 120 -14.93 -5.73 -4.45
CA GLN A 120 -15.02 -4.79 -3.34
C GLN A 120 -14.63 -5.45 -2.00
N GLY A 121 -13.82 -4.75 -1.21
CA GLY A 121 -13.28 -5.23 0.06
C GLY A 121 -11.99 -6.06 -0.06
N GLN A 122 -11.56 -6.41 -1.28
CA GLN A 122 -10.30 -7.13 -1.48
C GLN A 122 -9.10 -6.22 -1.19
N SER A 123 -8.19 -6.67 -0.32
CA SER A 123 -6.88 -6.04 -0.15
C SER A 123 -5.97 -6.36 -1.34
N VAL A 124 -5.21 -5.37 -1.79
CA VAL A 124 -4.26 -5.48 -2.90
C VAL A 124 -2.95 -4.80 -2.53
N GLN A 125 -1.85 -5.29 -3.07
CA GLN A 125 -0.54 -4.67 -3.04
C GLN A 125 -0.27 -3.92 -4.34
N ALA A 126 0.74 -3.04 -4.34
CA ALA A 126 1.24 -2.47 -5.60
C ALA A 126 1.64 -3.60 -6.56
N GLY A 127 1.14 -3.53 -7.79
CA GLY A 127 1.48 -4.46 -8.85
C GLY A 127 0.63 -5.72 -8.90
N ASP A 128 -0.30 -5.91 -7.96
CA ASP A 128 -1.33 -6.94 -8.08
C ASP A 128 -2.22 -6.66 -9.29
N GLY A 129 -2.53 -7.70 -10.08
CA GLY A 129 -3.41 -7.59 -11.24
C GLY A 129 -4.84 -7.28 -10.84
N ILE A 130 -5.35 -6.11 -11.25
CA ILE A 130 -6.70 -5.66 -10.90
C ILE A 130 -7.69 -5.74 -12.05
N GLY A 131 -7.21 -5.75 -13.30
CA GLY A 131 -8.08 -5.78 -14.46
C GLY A 131 -7.30 -5.73 -15.76
N LYS A 132 -8.00 -5.36 -16.83
CA LYS A 132 -7.42 -5.23 -18.17
C LYS A 132 -7.88 -3.93 -18.82
N VAL A 133 -6.97 -3.30 -19.55
CA VAL A 133 -7.28 -2.14 -20.40
C VAL A 133 -8.38 -2.54 -21.38
N GLY A 134 -9.28 -1.61 -21.65
CA GLY A 134 -10.36 -1.80 -22.60
C GLY A 134 -10.78 -0.46 -23.18
N ASN A 135 -11.99 -0.45 -23.71
CA ASN A 135 -12.64 0.73 -24.27
C ASN A 135 -14.09 0.88 -23.76
N SER A 136 -14.44 0.30 -22.61
CA SER A 136 -15.78 0.50 -22.05
C SER A 136 -16.00 1.98 -21.74
N GLY A 137 -17.16 2.54 -22.06
CA GLY A 137 -17.43 3.97 -21.86
C GLY A 137 -16.73 4.93 -22.84
N THR A 138 -15.95 4.41 -23.79
CA THR A 138 -15.20 5.20 -24.77
C THR A 138 -15.13 4.48 -26.12
N THR A 139 -14.48 5.05 -27.13
CA THR A 139 -14.34 4.45 -28.47
C THR A 139 -13.00 3.74 -28.66
N TYR A 140 -11.93 4.26 -28.06
CA TYR A 140 -10.57 3.77 -28.23
C TYR A 140 -10.02 3.24 -26.91
N ALA A 141 -9.27 2.14 -26.99
CA ALA A 141 -8.68 1.57 -25.80
C ALA A 141 -7.61 2.49 -25.20
N HIS A 142 -7.67 2.64 -23.88
CA HIS A 142 -6.71 3.31 -23.02
C HIS A 142 -7.09 3.06 -21.56
N LEU A 143 -6.16 3.32 -20.64
CA LEU A 143 -6.49 3.44 -19.23
C LEU A 143 -6.70 4.92 -18.89
N HIS A 144 -7.90 5.27 -18.44
CA HIS A 144 -8.13 6.53 -17.74
C HIS A 144 -7.82 6.34 -16.26
N TYR A 145 -6.97 7.21 -15.71
CA TYR A 145 -6.43 7.08 -14.36
C TYR A 145 -6.54 8.39 -13.57
N GLU A 146 -6.90 8.28 -12.30
CA GLU A 146 -7.03 9.42 -11.40
C GLU A 146 -6.39 9.13 -10.03
N GLN A 147 -5.98 10.21 -9.37
CA GLN A 147 -5.61 10.23 -7.95
C GLN A 147 -6.52 11.22 -7.25
N ARG A 148 -7.14 10.79 -6.15
CA ARG A 148 -8.08 11.59 -5.37
C ARG A 148 -7.63 11.69 -3.93
N TYR A 149 -7.89 12.83 -3.30
CA TYR A 149 -7.66 13.05 -1.88
C TYR A 149 -8.90 13.66 -1.24
N GLN A 150 -9.45 12.96 -0.22
CA GLN A 150 -10.69 13.33 0.46
C GLN A 150 -11.87 13.49 -0.52
N GLY A 151 -11.89 12.68 -1.58
CA GLY A 151 -12.92 12.70 -2.63
C GLY A 151 -12.67 13.69 -3.79
N ASP A 152 -11.70 14.60 -3.67
CA ASP A 152 -11.37 15.56 -4.73
C ASP A 152 -10.24 15.04 -5.62
N ASP A 153 -10.36 15.20 -6.94
CA ASP A 153 -9.27 14.94 -7.89
C ASP A 153 -8.05 15.82 -7.62
N ARG A 154 -6.86 15.21 -7.73
CA ARG A 154 -5.57 15.86 -7.50
C ARG A 154 -4.63 15.63 -8.68
N PRO A 155 -3.66 16.53 -8.90
CA PRO A 155 -2.59 16.29 -9.86
C PRO A 155 -1.96 14.91 -9.65
N VAL A 156 -1.91 14.14 -10.73
CA VAL A 156 -1.35 12.79 -10.71
C VAL A 156 0.16 12.90 -10.50
N THR A 157 0.64 12.18 -9.48
CA THR A 157 2.08 11.96 -9.26
C THR A 157 2.37 10.48 -9.40
N LEU A 158 3.22 10.11 -10.36
CA LEU A 158 3.61 8.72 -10.59
C LEU A 158 5.13 8.62 -10.51
N GLN A 159 5.63 7.71 -9.67
CA GLN A 159 7.07 7.45 -9.54
C GLN A 159 7.86 8.74 -9.26
N GLY A 160 7.33 9.58 -8.37
CA GLY A 160 7.90 10.88 -8.00
C GLY A 160 7.68 12.03 -9.01
N TYR A 161 7.15 11.76 -10.20
CA TYR A 161 6.86 12.80 -11.19
C TYR A 161 5.43 13.30 -11.10
N THR A 162 5.24 14.58 -10.83
CA THR A 162 3.91 15.23 -10.83
C THR A 162 3.65 15.87 -12.18
N PHE A 163 2.55 15.49 -12.82
CA PHE A 163 2.18 15.99 -14.14
C PHE A 163 1.72 17.44 -14.08
N SER A 164 2.05 18.19 -15.14
CA SER A 164 1.46 19.50 -15.40
C SER A 164 0.16 19.35 -16.20
N TYR A 165 -0.72 20.34 -16.11
CA TYR A 165 -2.02 20.30 -16.77
C TYR A 165 -2.25 21.60 -17.55
N PRO A 166 -2.95 21.53 -18.70
CA PRO A 166 -3.66 20.37 -19.22
C PRO A 166 -2.97 19.76 -20.45
N SER A 167 -1.64 19.70 -20.53
CA SER A 167 -0.99 19.31 -21.80
C SER A 167 0.35 18.61 -21.63
N ASP A 168 0.54 17.95 -20.50
CA ASP A 168 1.76 17.18 -20.24
C ASP A 168 1.66 15.80 -20.90
N SER A 169 2.78 15.28 -21.37
CA SER A 169 2.85 14.02 -22.08
C SER A 169 4.23 13.41 -21.89
N ARG A 170 4.28 12.22 -21.29
CA ARG A 170 5.53 11.56 -20.96
C ARG A 170 5.47 10.07 -21.22
N THR A 171 6.51 9.55 -21.88
CA THR A 171 6.75 8.10 -21.91
C THR A 171 7.45 7.72 -20.63
N MET A 172 6.82 6.84 -19.84
CA MET A 172 7.35 6.35 -18.57
C MET A 172 7.55 4.83 -18.67
N THR A 173 8.64 4.35 -18.08
CA THR A 173 8.83 2.92 -17.81
C THR A 173 8.24 2.61 -16.43
N SER A 174 7.38 1.60 -16.34
CA SER A 174 6.82 1.15 -15.08
C SER A 174 7.89 0.57 -14.17
N GLN A 175 7.91 1.05 -12.94
CA GLN A 175 8.64 0.51 -11.80
C GLN A 175 7.70 -0.35 -10.91
N ASN A 176 6.48 -0.60 -11.37
CA ASN A 176 5.46 -1.36 -10.64
C ASN A 176 5.63 -2.86 -10.87
N CYS A 177 6.63 -3.41 -10.22
CA CYS A 177 7.09 -4.77 -10.44
C CYS A 177 6.41 -5.78 -9.52
N GLY A 178 5.07 -5.72 -9.44
CA GLY A 178 4.21 -6.48 -8.54
C GLY A 178 4.74 -7.82 -8.03
N GLY A 179 4.60 -8.02 -6.72
CA GLY A 179 5.29 -9.08 -5.99
C GLY A 179 6.44 -8.50 -5.17
N SER A 180 6.07 -7.79 -4.11
CA SER A 180 6.93 -7.49 -2.98
C SER A 180 7.94 -6.32 -3.15
N ASN A 181 7.65 -5.19 -2.50
CA ASN A 181 8.60 -4.65 -1.53
C ASN A 181 8.45 -5.45 -0.23
N GLU A 182 8.36 -6.78 -0.32
CA GLU A 182 8.86 -7.56 0.80
C GLU A 182 10.34 -7.27 0.74
N ILE A 183 10.80 -6.55 1.74
CA ILE A 183 12.21 -6.52 2.02
C ILE A 183 12.54 -7.99 2.28
N THR A 184 13.15 -8.66 1.30
CA THR A 184 13.52 -10.05 1.44
C THR A 184 14.99 -10.13 1.77
N GLY A 185 15.37 -11.19 2.43
CA GLY A 185 16.77 -11.51 2.60
C GLY A 185 17.03 -13.00 2.46
N THR A 186 18.22 -13.31 1.98
CA THR A 186 18.70 -14.70 1.89
C THR A 186 19.45 -15.02 3.17
N VAL A 187 19.02 -16.07 3.86
CA VAL A 187 19.67 -16.55 5.07
C VAL A 187 21.00 -17.22 4.69
N HIS A 188 22.08 -16.82 5.36
CA HIS A 188 23.37 -17.46 5.24
C HIS A 188 23.88 -17.87 6.61
N THR A 189 24.21 -19.15 6.73
CA THR A 189 24.57 -19.79 7.99
C THR A 189 26.08 -19.83 8.21
N ASP A 190 26.49 -20.01 9.46
CA ASP A 190 27.87 -20.37 9.80
C ASP A 190 28.02 -21.89 9.86
N ASN A 191 28.98 -22.42 9.08
CA ASN A 191 29.35 -23.84 9.07
C ASN A 191 28.17 -24.81 8.82
N GLY A 192 27.13 -24.37 8.11
CA GLY A 192 25.97 -25.18 7.73
C GLY A 192 24.97 -25.46 8.87
N LEU A 193 25.10 -24.81 10.03
CA LEU A 193 24.14 -24.93 11.12
C LEU A 193 22.97 -23.94 10.92
N PRO A 194 21.71 -24.36 11.12
CA PRO A 194 20.57 -23.45 10.92
C PRO A 194 20.56 -22.30 11.94
N VAL A 195 20.04 -21.16 11.50
CA VAL A 195 19.82 -19.97 12.35
C VAL A 195 18.50 -20.15 13.11
N ASN A 196 18.51 -19.86 14.42
CA ASN A 196 17.29 -19.91 15.22
C ASN A 196 16.40 -18.70 14.95
N VAL A 197 15.11 -18.96 14.72
CA VAL A 197 14.05 -17.94 14.75
C VAL A 197 13.48 -17.90 16.17
N ARG A 198 13.32 -16.72 16.73
CA ARG A 198 13.01 -16.49 18.13
C ARG A 198 11.72 -15.71 18.31
N SER A 199 11.11 -15.83 19.49
CA SER A 199 9.86 -15.12 19.83
C SER A 199 10.02 -13.62 20.04
N GLY A 200 11.25 -13.12 20.10
CA GLY A 200 11.57 -11.70 20.24
C GLY A 200 13.02 -11.41 19.84
N PRO A 201 13.43 -10.13 19.86
CA PRO A 201 14.70 -9.67 19.30
C PRO A 201 15.87 -9.87 20.28
N GLY A 202 16.16 -11.12 20.63
CA GLY A 202 17.27 -11.47 21.52
C GLY A 202 17.49 -12.97 21.68
N THR A 203 18.70 -13.38 22.06
CA THR A 203 19.09 -14.78 22.21
C THR A 203 18.53 -15.46 23.47
N SER A 204 17.99 -14.68 24.40
CA SER A 204 17.25 -15.17 25.57
C SER A 204 15.79 -15.55 25.27
N TYR A 205 15.22 -15.09 24.15
CA TYR A 205 13.87 -15.44 23.72
C TYR A 205 13.79 -16.90 23.24
N SER A 206 12.63 -17.52 23.47
CA SER A 206 12.36 -18.91 23.09
C SER A 206 12.51 -19.11 21.58
N ILE A 207 13.10 -20.24 21.19
CA ILE A 207 13.20 -20.64 19.78
C ILE A 207 11.80 -21.07 19.30
N VAL A 208 11.30 -20.41 18.25
CA VAL A 208 9.99 -20.68 17.63
C VAL A 208 10.13 -21.29 16.23
N GLY A 209 11.34 -21.32 15.68
CA GLY A 209 11.62 -21.89 14.38
C GLY A 209 13.11 -21.92 14.05
N LYS A 210 13.43 -22.35 12.84
CA LYS A 210 14.78 -22.38 12.30
C LYS A 210 14.77 -22.00 10.81
N LYS A 211 15.83 -21.36 10.35
CA LYS A 211 16.09 -21.07 8.93
C LYS A 211 17.44 -21.67 8.52
N TYR A 212 17.49 -22.18 7.31
CA TYR A 212 18.63 -22.89 6.74
C TYR A 212 19.36 -22.01 5.72
N ASP A 213 20.57 -22.41 5.36
CA ASP A 213 21.37 -21.71 4.35
C ASP A 213 20.61 -21.66 3.01
N GLY A 214 20.51 -20.47 2.43
CA GLY A 214 19.77 -20.22 1.19
C GLY A 214 18.27 -20.01 1.36
N ASP A 215 17.71 -20.16 2.56
CA ASP A 215 16.29 -19.82 2.79
C ASP A 215 16.06 -18.34 2.48
N VAL A 216 15.01 -18.04 1.73
CA VAL A 216 14.54 -16.66 1.53
C VAL A 216 13.51 -16.34 2.60
N VAL A 217 13.68 -15.21 3.28
CA VAL A 217 12.73 -14.69 4.27
C VAL A 217 12.18 -13.35 3.82
N THR A 218 10.88 -13.18 4.06
CA THR A 218 10.18 -11.90 3.98
C THR A 218 10.37 -11.14 5.29
N ILE A 219 10.80 -9.89 5.23
CA ILE A 219 11.00 -9.02 6.40
C ILE A 219 9.83 -8.04 6.46
N GLU A 220 8.96 -8.22 7.45
CA GLU A 220 7.80 -7.37 7.70
C GLU A 220 8.21 -6.02 8.29
N CYS A 221 9.19 -6.05 9.21
CA CYS A 221 9.76 -4.88 9.89
C CYS A 221 11.07 -5.27 10.59
N GLN A 222 11.85 -4.27 11.03
CA GLN A 222 13.09 -4.45 11.79
C GLN A 222 13.03 -3.77 13.15
N ILE A 223 13.71 -4.34 14.15
CA ILE A 223 13.76 -3.79 15.51
C ILE A 223 15.16 -3.92 16.09
N ARG A 224 15.56 -2.94 16.92
CA ARG A 224 16.79 -3.05 17.70
C ARG A 224 16.56 -3.92 18.94
N GLY A 225 17.47 -4.85 19.19
CA GLY A 225 17.42 -5.82 20.27
C GLY A 225 18.80 -6.15 20.82
N GLU A 226 19.02 -7.41 21.19
CA GLU A 226 20.33 -7.89 21.63
C GLU A 226 21.34 -7.83 20.49
N THR A 227 22.57 -7.38 20.76
CA THR A 227 23.68 -7.41 19.79
C THR A 227 24.16 -8.84 19.57
N VAL A 228 24.21 -9.26 18.31
CA VAL A 228 24.67 -10.59 17.89
C VAL A 228 25.80 -10.45 16.88
N THR A 229 26.78 -11.36 16.93
CA THR A 229 27.79 -11.53 15.86
C THR A 229 27.43 -12.75 15.04
N GLY A 230 27.31 -12.59 13.72
CA GLY A 230 26.98 -13.65 12.78
C GLY A 230 27.75 -13.50 11.47
N LYS A 231 27.21 -14.12 10.41
CA LYS A 231 27.85 -14.26 9.09
C LYS A 231 28.32 -12.93 8.49
N TYR A 232 27.49 -11.90 8.59
CA TYR A 232 27.70 -10.58 7.99
C TYR A 232 28.28 -9.54 8.97
N GLY A 233 28.77 -9.98 10.14
CA GLY A 233 29.39 -9.09 11.13
C GLY A 233 28.58 -9.01 12.41
N THR A 234 28.60 -7.84 13.06
CA THR A 234 27.95 -7.63 14.37
C THR A 234 26.92 -6.52 14.27
N SER A 235 25.69 -6.80 14.70
CA SER A 235 24.55 -5.87 14.61
C SER A 235 23.60 -6.08 15.80
N ASP A 236 22.86 -5.04 16.18
CA ASP A 236 21.73 -5.10 17.12
C ASP A 236 20.37 -5.17 16.41
N LEU A 237 20.37 -5.32 15.08
CA LEU A 237 19.17 -5.36 14.27
C LEU A 237 18.59 -6.78 14.18
N TRP A 238 17.26 -6.87 14.29
CA TRP A 238 16.49 -8.10 14.19
C TRP A 238 15.35 -7.95 13.18
N ASP A 239 15.21 -8.93 12.31
CA ASP A 239 14.17 -9.00 11.28
C ASP A 239 12.96 -9.74 11.81
N ARG A 240 11.79 -9.10 11.77
CA ARG A 240 10.51 -9.78 11.99
C ARG A 240 10.06 -10.42 10.68
N ILE A 241 10.06 -11.74 10.64
CA ILE A 241 9.77 -12.55 9.44
C ILE A 241 8.40 -13.23 9.49
N GLY A 242 7.55 -12.74 10.38
CA GLY A 242 6.22 -13.27 10.66
C GLY A 242 5.78 -12.91 12.08
N PRO A 243 4.49 -13.14 12.43
CA PRO A 243 3.98 -12.89 13.77
C PRO A 243 4.78 -13.63 14.85
N GLY A 244 5.45 -12.88 15.73
CA GLY A 244 6.26 -13.42 16.82
C GLY A 244 7.50 -14.19 16.36
N GLN A 245 8.00 -13.92 15.15
CA GLN A 245 9.16 -14.62 14.59
C GLN A 245 10.24 -13.61 14.24
N TYR A 246 11.36 -13.68 14.96
CA TYR A 246 12.50 -12.78 14.82
C TYR A 246 13.77 -13.57 14.49
N ILE A 247 14.52 -13.10 13.50
CA ILE A 247 15.84 -13.63 13.14
C ILE A 247 16.86 -12.50 13.22
N SER A 248 18.10 -12.81 13.59
CA SER A 248 19.17 -11.82 13.65
C SER A 248 19.57 -11.41 12.24
N ASP A 249 19.57 -10.11 11.96
CA ASP A 249 19.91 -9.51 10.66
C ASP A 249 21.34 -9.87 10.21
N THR A 250 22.24 -10.15 11.15
CA THR A 250 23.62 -10.61 10.87
C THR A 250 23.72 -11.92 10.09
N TYR A 251 22.62 -12.64 9.91
CA TYR A 251 22.54 -13.86 9.10
C TYR A 251 21.68 -13.69 7.84
N VAL A 252 21.10 -12.51 7.59
CA VAL A 252 20.13 -12.28 6.51
C VAL A 252 20.72 -11.26 5.53
N TYR A 253 21.07 -11.73 4.33
CA TYR A 253 21.60 -10.85 3.29
C TYR A 253 20.48 -10.11 2.57
N THR A 254 20.40 -8.80 2.81
CA THR A 254 19.44 -7.88 2.17
C THR A 254 20.10 -6.96 1.14
N GLY A 255 21.44 -7.01 1.01
CA GLY A 255 22.23 -6.07 0.20
C GLY A 255 22.55 -4.74 0.90
N SER A 256 22.25 -4.62 2.20
CA SER A 256 22.53 -3.44 3.05
C SER A 256 23.01 -3.89 4.43
N ASP A 257 23.94 -3.14 5.03
CA ASP A 257 24.41 -3.34 6.41
C ASP A 257 23.54 -2.60 7.44
N GLY A 258 22.51 -1.87 6.97
CA GLY A 258 21.59 -1.09 7.80
C GLY A 258 20.13 -1.42 7.54
N GLN A 259 19.25 -0.78 8.30
CA GLN A 259 17.80 -1.00 8.26
C GLN A 259 17.22 -0.79 6.85
N VAL A 260 16.54 -1.82 6.35
CA VAL A 260 15.91 -1.92 5.02
C VAL A 260 14.39 -2.00 5.10
N ALA A 261 13.83 -2.44 6.24
CA ALA A 261 12.39 -2.51 6.48
C ALA A 261 11.94 -1.48 7.53
N PRO A 262 10.63 -1.11 7.58
CA PRO A 262 10.10 -0.21 8.60
C PRO A 262 10.40 -0.68 10.03
N THR A 263 10.41 0.22 11.01
CA THR A 263 10.65 -0.16 12.41
C THR A 263 9.45 -0.93 12.97
N CYS A 264 9.68 -2.06 13.64
CA CYS A 264 8.61 -2.81 14.29
C CYS A 264 8.02 -2.03 15.47
N PRO A 265 6.72 -2.23 15.77
CA PRO A 265 6.17 -1.90 17.07
C PRO A 265 6.97 -2.59 18.17
N SER A 266 7.04 -1.96 19.34
CA SER A 266 7.59 -2.63 20.52
C SER A 266 6.82 -3.92 20.78
N PRO A 267 7.53 -5.05 21.03
CA PRO A 267 6.92 -6.37 21.22
C PRO A 267 6.10 -6.46 22.51
#